data_AF-R6D1Y1-F1
#
_entry.id   AF-R6D1Y1-F1
#
_cell.length_a   1.000
_cell.length_b   1.000
_cell.length_c   1.000
_cell.angle_alpha   90.00
_cell.angle_beta   90.00
_cell.angle_gamma   90.00
#
_symmetry.space_group_name_H-M   'P 1'
#
loop_
_entity.id
_entity.type
_entity.pdbx_description
1 polymer ?
#
loop_
_entity_poly.entity_id
_entity_poly.type
_entity_poly.pdbx_seq_one_letter_code
_entity_poly.pdbx_strand_id
1 'polypeptide(L)'
;MKKYFFTPRVGKDYEKGFHGIKTLILGSHFYCPYTDCSHLKEECASSNTIWSMDAACPCYVGKEDQNYYKLSNSDTIEVDSYLEGFPYPSFDAFTYLMLNKRDYLSEDEKLLFWDQIAFTNYIQHYWPNGYTPPYEDNESLFDADYEAFKEVLTELRPQIVIVWNKAIKDCLLSNGDLQFVGMINIPIISTYMFIYEGAEPELSPKQLEKLKKEYNIISEKIETKWLRELLIESFNDPHAVEAFRQKIEYVKCIQGGRSDSNIDNIVTLLKRCATQKLIIRMGNKLNFGPGLSRVHKEIFLKLIKESFDAPLKGTNEAFSKMFDYKFGHCKIPDNANDNKIKLMKSIFSMVKKKKIEERREKDEEKLVSHN
;
A
#
# COMPACT_ATOMS: atom_id res chain seq x y z
N MET A 1 -6.36 -6.16 -33.31
CA MET A 1 -6.14 -4.72 -33.13
C MET A 1 -5.39 -4.56 -31.82
N LYS A 2 -4.40 -3.67 -31.74
CA LYS A 2 -3.78 -3.33 -30.45
C LYS A 2 -4.84 -2.78 -29.50
N LYS A 3 -4.77 -3.18 -28.24
CA LYS A 3 -5.65 -2.76 -27.15
C LYS A 3 -5.12 -1.52 -26.46
N TYR A 4 -3.79 -1.40 -26.29
CA TYR A 4 -3.20 -0.17 -25.77
C TYR A 4 -3.11 0.91 -26.86
N PHE A 5 -3.42 2.14 -26.46
CA PHE A 5 -3.31 3.32 -27.32
C PHE A 5 -1.92 3.96 -27.17
N PHE A 6 -1.49 4.18 -25.93
CA PHE A 6 -0.16 4.71 -25.66
C PHE A 6 0.86 3.60 -25.84
N THR A 7 1.77 3.80 -26.79
CA THR A 7 2.85 2.86 -27.08
C THR A 7 3.89 2.99 -25.97
N PRO A 8 4.18 1.91 -25.22
CA PRO A 8 5.17 1.96 -24.15
C PRO A 8 6.51 2.47 -24.68
N ARG A 9 7.15 3.35 -23.93
CA ARG A 9 8.56 3.70 -24.15
C ARG A 9 9.41 2.52 -23.73
N VAL A 10 10.09 1.88 -24.68
CA VAL A 10 11.00 0.77 -24.42
C VAL A 10 12.43 1.25 -24.66
N GLY A 11 13.25 1.28 -23.61
CA GLY A 11 14.65 1.62 -23.74
C GLY A 11 15.39 0.64 -24.66
N LYS A 12 16.39 1.14 -25.40
CA LYS A 12 17.14 0.34 -26.39
C LYS A 12 17.86 -0.88 -25.79
N ASP A 13 18.16 -0.83 -24.49
CA ASP A 13 18.83 -1.86 -23.72
C ASP A 13 17.87 -2.61 -22.78
N TYR A 14 16.55 -2.48 -22.98
CA TYR A 14 15.51 -3.12 -22.16
C TYR A 14 15.71 -4.63 -22.00
N GLU A 15 16.10 -5.33 -23.07
CA GLU A 15 16.33 -6.79 -23.01
C GLU A 15 17.52 -7.17 -22.12
N LYS A 16 18.49 -6.27 -21.91
CA LYS A 16 19.56 -6.48 -20.91
C LYS A 16 19.02 -6.30 -19.50
N GLY A 17 18.04 -5.40 -19.33
CA GLY A 17 17.41 -5.07 -18.06
C GLY A 17 18.33 -4.32 -17.10
N PHE A 18 17.73 -3.52 -16.22
CA PHE A 18 18.49 -2.87 -15.15
C PHE A 18 18.94 -3.92 -14.13
N HIS A 19 20.25 -4.01 -13.90
CA HIS A 19 20.86 -5.10 -13.10
C HIS A 19 20.50 -6.53 -13.58
N GLY A 20 20.24 -6.70 -14.88
CA GLY A 20 19.83 -7.99 -15.45
C GLY A 20 18.35 -8.33 -15.18
N ILE A 21 17.53 -7.33 -14.85
CA ILE A 21 16.11 -7.50 -14.52
C ILE A 21 15.26 -6.62 -15.42
N LYS A 22 14.40 -7.25 -16.23
CA LYS A 22 13.45 -6.51 -17.08
C LYS A 22 12.41 -5.83 -16.20
N THR A 23 12.35 -4.50 -16.29
CA THR A 23 11.54 -3.66 -15.40
C THR A 23 10.59 -2.82 -16.24
N LEU A 24 9.29 -2.93 -15.95
CA LEU A 24 8.27 -2.02 -16.48
C LEU A 24 7.84 -1.04 -15.39
N ILE A 25 7.90 0.25 -15.69
CA ILE A 25 7.30 1.29 -14.87
C ILE A 25 5.90 1.57 -15.40
N LEU A 26 4.94 1.63 -14.49
CA LEU A 26 3.54 1.91 -14.77
C LEU A 26 3.14 3.23 -14.09
N GLY A 27 3.12 4.29 -14.89
CA GLY A 27 2.57 5.57 -14.53
C GLY A 27 1.03 5.56 -14.53
N SER A 28 0.40 6.72 -14.28
CA SER A 28 -1.06 6.78 -14.14
C SER A 28 -1.81 7.17 -15.41
N HIS A 29 -1.60 8.38 -15.90
CA HIS A 29 -2.33 8.96 -17.00
C HIS A 29 -1.62 10.24 -17.47
N PHE A 30 -1.93 10.68 -18.69
CA PHE A 30 -1.49 11.97 -19.19
C PHE A 30 -2.49 13.08 -18.83
N TYR A 31 -1.97 14.30 -18.67
CA TYR A 31 -2.76 15.52 -18.62
C TYR A 31 -2.48 16.37 -19.85
N CYS A 32 -3.51 17.08 -20.32
CA CYS A 32 -3.32 18.02 -21.41
C CYS A 32 -2.76 19.33 -20.83
N PRO A 33 -1.67 19.89 -21.39
CA PRO A 33 -1.14 21.17 -20.92
C PRO A 33 -2.08 22.36 -21.21
N TYR A 34 -3.07 22.17 -22.09
CA TYR A 34 -4.07 23.17 -22.46
C TYR A 34 -5.40 22.88 -21.74
N THR A 35 -5.67 23.61 -20.67
CA THR A 35 -6.88 23.44 -19.84
C THR A 35 -8.19 23.68 -20.59
N ASP A 36 -8.13 24.49 -21.65
CA ASP A 36 -9.29 24.88 -22.48
C ASP A 36 -9.39 24.09 -23.79
N CYS A 37 -8.62 23.00 -23.93
CA CYS A 37 -8.70 22.13 -25.09
C CYS A 37 -10.08 21.46 -25.17
N SER A 38 -10.83 21.73 -26.25
CA SER A 38 -12.17 21.14 -26.48
C SER A 38 -12.13 19.61 -26.51
N HIS A 39 -11.08 19.04 -27.11
CA HIS A 39 -10.92 17.59 -27.26
C HIS A 39 -10.68 16.87 -25.93
N LEU A 40 -10.22 17.56 -24.89
CA LEU A 40 -9.95 16.95 -23.58
C LEU A 40 -11.22 16.44 -22.89
N LYS A 41 -12.39 17.01 -23.20
CA LYS A 41 -13.68 16.59 -22.64
C LYS A 41 -14.49 15.70 -23.59
N GLU A 42 -13.95 15.45 -24.78
CA GLU A 42 -14.62 14.72 -25.86
C GLU A 42 -13.72 13.57 -26.31
N GLU A 43 -12.99 13.71 -27.41
CA GLU A 43 -12.29 12.59 -28.05
C GLU A 43 -11.14 12.05 -27.19
N CYS A 44 -10.39 12.91 -26.50
CA CYS A 44 -9.25 12.50 -25.67
C CYS A 44 -9.65 11.95 -24.30
N ALA A 45 -10.94 12.00 -23.93
CA ALA A 45 -11.44 11.61 -22.60
C ALA A 45 -11.80 10.13 -22.48
N SER A 46 -11.64 9.33 -23.54
CA SER A 46 -11.98 7.91 -23.54
C SER A 46 -11.04 7.11 -24.42
N SER A 47 -10.68 5.92 -23.95
CA SER A 47 -9.83 4.95 -24.66
C SER A 47 -10.43 4.49 -26.00
N ASN A 48 -11.75 4.64 -26.18
CA ASN A 48 -12.45 4.28 -27.42
C ASN A 48 -12.35 5.38 -28.50
N THR A 49 -12.28 6.64 -28.10
CA THR A 49 -12.35 7.79 -29.02
C THR A 49 -10.99 8.42 -29.27
N ILE A 50 -10.03 8.26 -28.36
CA ILE A 50 -8.73 8.94 -28.44
C ILE A 50 -7.94 8.61 -29.71
N TRP A 51 -8.18 7.44 -30.32
CA TRP A 51 -7.57 7.02 -31.58
C TRP A 51 -7.77 8.02 -32.72
N SER A 52 -8.90 8.74 -32.76
CA SER A 52 -9.13 9.77 -33.79
C SER A 52 -8.21 10.97 -33.65
N MET A 53 -7.65 11.19 -32.45
CA MET A 53 -6.81 12.32 -32.12
C MET A 53 -5.32 12.03 -32.24
N ASP A 54 -4.92 10.78 -32.57
CA ASP A 54 -3.51 10.36 -32.58
C ASP A 54 -2.62 11.31 -33.40
N ALA A 55 -2.95 11.50 -34.67
CA ALA A 55 -2.29 12.45 -35.58
C ALA A 55 -3.02 13.81 -35.70
N ALA A 56 -4.22 13.94 -35.11
CA ALA A 56 -5.04 15.15 -35.22
C ALA A 56 -4.90 16.11 -34.03
N CYS A 57 -4.11 15.75 -33.01
CA CYS A 57 -3.93 16.61 -31.84
C CYS A 57 -3.34 17.98 -32.25
N PRO A 58 -3.99 19.10 -31.86
CA PRO A 58 -3.50 20.44 -32.18
C PRO A 58 -2.08 20.73 -31.67
N CYS A 59 -1.62 20.02 -30.63
CA CYS A 59 -0.26 20.16 -30.09
C CYS A 59 0.82 19.63 -31.04
N TYR A 60 0.45 18.70 -31.94
CA TYR A 60 1.39 17.92 -32.73
C TYR A 60 1.23 18.07 -34.23
N VAL A 61 0.03 18.41 -34.73
CA VAL A 61 -0.28 18.51 -36.17
C VAL A 61 0.64 19.44 -36.97
N GLY A 62 1.27 20.43 -36.31
CA GLY A 62 2.22 21.37 -36.95
C GLY A 62 3.70 21.03 -36.78
N LYS A 63 4.05 19.89 -36.18
CA LYS A 63 5.45 19.49 -35.93
C LYS A 63 6.07 18.85 -37.17
N GLU A 64 7.39 18.95 -37.33
CA GLU A 64 8.07 18.42 -38.52
C GLU A 64 8.06 16.89 -38.57
N ASP A 65 8.39 16.22 -37.46
CA ASP A 65 8.38 14.77 -37.38
C ASP A 65 7.00 14.24 -36.90
N GLN A 66 6.10 14.01 -37.85
CA GLN A 66 4.77 13.46 -37.58
C GLN A 66 4.77 11.99 -37.15
N ASN A 67 5.88 11.26 -37.33
CA ASN A 67 6.00 9.89 -36.82
C ASN A 67 6.31 9.88 -35.33
N TYR A 68 7.09 10.87 -34.87
CA TYR A 68 7.42 11.07 -33.46
C TYR A 68 6.31 11.82 -32.71
N TYR A 69 5.86 12.97 -33.22
CA TYR A 69 4.84 13.81 -32.57
C TYR A 69 3.43 13.35 -32.88
N LYS A 70 2.91 12.44 -32.05
CA LYS A 70 1.52 11.96 -32.06
C LYS A 70 1.13 11.48 -30.65
N LEU A 71 -0.17 11.44 -30.33
CA LEU A 71 -0.62 11.13 -28.97
C LEU A 71 -0.24 9.70 -28.52
N SER A 72 -0.26 8.73 -29.41
CA SER A 72 0.16 7.35 -29.09
C SER A 72 1.62 7.26 -28.66
N ASN A 73 2.47 8.25 -28.97
CA ASN A 73 3.86 8.30 -28.53
C ASN A 73 4.07 9.09 -27.23
N SER A 74 3.02 9.51 -26.53
CA SER A 74 3.16 10.37 -25.35
C SER A 74 4.08 9.79 -24.26
N ASP A 75 4.11 8.47 -24.07
CA ASP A 75 5.06 7.83 -23.13
C ASP A 75 6.51 8.09 -23.53
N THR A 76 6.82 8.01 -24.83
CA THR A 76 8.17 8.28 -25.35
C THR A 76 8.49 9.77 -25.24
N ILE A 77 7.58 10.63 -25.66
CA ILE A 77 7.76 12.09 -25.65
C ILE A 77 7.99 12.60 -24.21
N GLU A 78 7.24 12.11 -23.22
CA GLU A 78 7.38 12.51 -21.82
C GLU A 78 8.74 12.10 -21.24
N VAL A 79 9.14 10.85 -21.45
CA VAL A 79 10.44 10.38 -20.93
C VAL A 79 11.60 11.05 -21.66
N ASP A 80 11.52 11.26 -22.97
CA ASP A 80 12.57 11.95 -23.73
C ASP A 80 12.67 13.43 -23.30
N SER A 81 11.55 14.11 -23.09
CA SER A 81 11.53 15.47 -22.53
C SER A 81 12.21 15.50 -21.15
N TYR A 82 11.95 14.50 -20.30
CA TYR A 82 12.67 14.35 -19.05
C TYR A 82 14.18 14.20 -19.28
N LEU A 83 14.61 13.29 -20.16
CA LEU A 83 16.03 13.06 -20.48
C LEU A 83 16.74 14.27 -21.09
N GLU A 84 16.01 15.14 -21.79
CA GLU A 84 16.50 16.41 -22.34
C GLU A 84 16.58 17.55 -21.30
N GLY A 85 16.18 17.28 -20.06
CA GLY A 85 16.33 18.21 -18.93
C GLY A 85 15.05 18.94 -18.52
N PHE A 86 13.89 18.57 -19.06
CA PHE A 86 12.62 19.10 -18.57
C PHE A 86 12.33 18.59 -17.15
N PRO A 87 11.85 19.44 -16.23
CA PRO A 87 11.66 19.03 -14.84
C PRO A 87 10.46 18.10 -14.68
N TYR A 88 10.72 16.86 -14.29
CA TYR A 88 9.71 15.88 -13.90
C TYR A 88 10.03 15.32 -12.50
N PRO A 89 9.45 15.88 -11.43
CA PRO A 89 9.80 15.50 -10.06
C PRO A 89 9.73 14.00 -9.80
N SER A 90 8.66 13.35 -10.27
CA SER A 90 8.45 11.89 -10.13
C SER A 90 9.55 11.07 -10.78
N PHE A 91 9.96 11.45 -12.00
CA PHE A 91 11.01 10.78 -12.75
C PHE A 91 12.37 10.98 -12.07
N ASP A 92 12.65 12.19 -11.58
CA ASP A 92 13.86 12.46 -10.80
C ASP A 92 13.90 11.62 -9.54
N ALA A 93 12.92 11.73 -8.65
CA ALA A 93 12.95 11.02 -7.38
C ALA A 93 13.05 9.50 -7.57
N PHE A 94 12.40 8.98 -8.61
CA PHE A 94 12.54 7.58 -8.96
C PHE A 94 13.95 7.25 -9.46
N THR A 95 14.51 8.01 -10.39
CA THR A 95 15.84 7.76 -10.97
C THR A 95 16.93 7.86 -9.90
N TYR A 96 16.87 8.88 -9.04
CA TYR A 96 17.78 9.03 -7.88
C TYR A 96 17.74 7.81 -6.96
N LEU A 97 16.54 7.30 -6.66
CA LEU A 97 16.40 6.12 -5.81
C LEU A 97 16.98 4.88 -6.50
N MET A 98 16.59 4.63 -7.76
CA MET A 98 16.97 3.40 -8.46
C MET A 98 18.48 3.30 -8.69
N LEU A 99 19.14 4.44 -8.89
CA LEU A 99 20.60 4.55 -8.99
C LEU A 99 21.32 4.75 -7.64
N ASN A 100 20.58 4.80 -6.53
CA ASN A 100 21.10 5.04 -5.18
C ASN A 100 21.99 6.31 -5.10
N LYS A 101 21.54 7.39 -5.74
CA LYS A 101 22.19 8.71 -5.75
C LYS A 101 21.58 9.61 -4.69
N ARG A 102 22.42 10.48 -4.09
CA ARG A 102 21.98 11.45 -3.05
C ARG A 102 21.98 12.89 -3.54
N ASP A 103 23.02 13.29 -4.26
CA ASP A 103 23.30 14.73 -4.48
C ASP A 103 23.40 15.11 -5.97
N TYR A 104 23.97 14.24 -6.80
CA TYR A 104 24.16 14.50 -8.22
C TYR A 104 23.85 13.26 -9.07
N LEU A 105 23.09 13.49 -10.13
CA LEU A 105 22.75 12.55 -11.18
C LEU A 105 23.19 13.17 -12.51
N SER A 106 24.09 12.52 -13.23
CA SER A 106 24.51 12.99 -14.57
C SER A 106 23.49 12.59 -15.64
N GLU A 107 23.44 13.35 -16.74
CA GLU A 107 22.57 13.02 -17.88
C GLU A 107 22.92 11.66 -18.49
N ASP A 108 24.20 11.28 -18.53
CA ASP A 108 24.63 9.96 -19.02
C ASP A 108 24.10 8.83 -18.13
N GLU A 109 24.16 8.96 -16.80
CA GLU A 109 23.64 7.95 -15.87
C GLU A 109 22.13 7.80 -15.97
N LYS A 110 21.43 8.92 -16.11
CA LYS A 110 19.98 8.98 -16.31
C LYS A 110 19.61 8.30 -17.64
N LEU A 111 20.27 8.65 -18.73
CA LEU A 111 20.04 8.03 -20.05
C LEU A 111 20.32 6.52 -20.03
N LEU A 112 21.46 6.10 -19.46
CA LEU A 112 21.81 4.68 -19.34
C LEU A 112 20.78 3.89 -18.52
N PHE A 113 20.21 4.49 -17.48
CA PHE A 113 19.16 3.86 -16.69
C PHE A 113 17.85 3.72 -17.48
N TRP A 114 17.36 4.80 -18.09
CA TRP A 114 16.10 4.81 -18.84
C TRP A 114 16.18 4.03 -20.16
N ASP A 115 17.38 3.75 -20.66
CA ASP A 115 17.61 2.82 -21.77
C ASP A 115 17.45 1.35 -21.37
N GLN A 116 17.50 1.00 -20.09
CA GLN A 116 17.43 -0.38 -19.60
C GLN A 116 16.03 -0.79 -19.08
N ILE A 117 15.07 0.10 -19.12
CA ILE A 117 13.72 -0.10 -18.56
C ILE A 117 12.65 0.32 -19.58
N ALA A 118 11.42 -0.09 -19.31
CA ALA A 118 10.26 0.36 -20.06
C ALA A 118 9.35 1.23 -19.18
N PHE A 119 8.60 2.12 -19.82
CA PHE A 119 7.62 3.01 -19.16
C PHE A 119 6.34 3.08 -19.97
N THR A 120 5.20 3.04 -19.28
CA THR A 120 3.90 3.39 -19.86
C THR A 120 2.95 3.92 -18.80
N ASN A 121 2.02 4.79 -19.16
CA ASN A 121 0.89 5.14 -18.32
C ASN A 121 -0.24 4.08 -18.42
N TYR A 122 -0.89 3.78 -17.29
CA TYR A 122 -1.95 2.76 -17.23
C TYR A 122 -3.23 3.16 -17.96
N ILE A 123 -3.78 4.34 -17.64
CA ILE A 123 -5.02 4.83 -18.25
C ILE A 123 -4.73 5.20 -19.70
N GLN A 124 -5.50 4.65 -20.64
CA GLN A 124 -5.27 4.73 -22.09
C GLN A 124 -5.95 5.94 -22.75
N HIS A 125 -6.21 6.98 -21.96
CA HIS A 125 -6.73 8.27 -22.41
C HIS A 125 -6.25 9.40 -21.49
N TYR A 126 -6.48 10.65 -21.89
CA TYR A 126 -6.10 11.81 -21.10
C TYR A 126 -7.10 12.07 -19.97
N TRP A 127 -6.61 12.48 -18.81
CA TRP A 127 -7.45 12.83 -17.66
C TRP A 127 -7.42 14.34 -17.39
N PRO A 128 -8.58 15.00 -17.22
CA PRO A 128 -8.64 16.47 -17.21
C PRO A 128 -8.12 17.12 -15.93
N ASN A 129 -8.18 16.45 -14.78
CA ASN A 129 -8.01 17.12 -13.48
C ASN A 129 -6.65 16.86 -12.81
N GLY A 130 -5.71 16.16 -13.47
CA GLY A 130 -4.38 15.78 -12.94
C GLY A 130 -4.39 14.90 -11.68
N TYR A 131 -5.56 14.77 -11.04
CA TYR A 131 -5.82 13.95 -9.88
C TYR A 131 -6.30 12.57 -10.32
N THR A 132 -5.59 11.53 -9.88
CA THR A 132 -6.06 10.15 -10.06
C THR A 132 -7.12 9.84 -9.01
N PRO A 133 -8.37 9.52 -9.40
CA PRO A 133 -9.40 9.19 -8.43
C PRO A 133 -9.12 7.83 -7.75
N PRO A 134 -9.63 7.60 -6.53
CA PRO A 134 -9.50 6.31 -5.85
C PRO A 134 -10.18 5.17 -6.62
N TYR A 135 -9.55 3.98 -6.64
CA TYR A 135 -10.08 2.80 -7.32
C TYR A 135 -11.45 2.33 -6.78
N GLU A 136 -11.61 2.29 -5.45
CA GLU A 136 -12.84 1.80 -4.77
C GLU A 136 -14.12 2.51 -5.24
N ASP A 137 -14.01 3.78 -5.64
CA ASP A 137 -15.15 4.57 -6.12
C ASP A 137 -15.23 4.67 -7.66
N ASN A 138 -14.25 4.10 -8.38
CA ASN A 138 -14.05 4.29 -9.83
C ASN A 138 -13.58 3.02 -10.56
N GLU A 139 -13.97 1.82 -10.10
CA GLU A 139 -13.47 0.54 -10.64
C GLU A 139 -13.59 0.46 -12.17
N SER A 140 -14.74 0.84 -12.72
CA SER A 140 -15.01 0.81 -14.16
C SER A 140 -14.03 1.63 -15.00
N LEU A 141 -13.47 2.72 -14.44
CA LEU A 141 -12.46 3.54 -15.13
C LEU A 141 -11.18 2.74 -15.33
N PHE A 142 -10.69 2.09 -14.27
CA PHE A 142 -9.42 1.38 -14.30
C PHE A 142 -9.54 0.02 -14.97
N ASP A 143 -10.65 -0.69 -14.74
CA ASP A 143 -10.85 -2.03 -15.29
C ASP A 143 -11.07 -2.01 -16.80
N ALA A 144 -11.58 -0.90 -17.36
CA ALA A 144 -11.73 -0.71 -18.80
C ALA A 144 -10.40 -0.81 -19.58
N ASP A 145 -9.31 -0.34 -18.97
CA ASP A 145 -7.98 -0.32 -19.60
C ASP A 145 -7.09 -1.52 -19.18
N TYR A 146 -7.60 -2.42 -18.34
CA TYR A 146 -6.82 -3.56 -17.83
C TYR A 146 -6.36 -4.50 -18.95
N GLU A 147 -7.22 -4.73 -19.95
CA GLU A 147 -6.90 -5.56 -21.12
C GLU A 147 -5.77 -4.98 -21.97
N ALA A 148 -5.66 -3.65 -22.04
CA ALA A 148 -4.55 -2.96 -22.70
C ALA A 148 -3.24 -3.18 -21.94
N PHE A 149 -3.26 -3.04 -20.62
CA PHE A 149 -2.11 -3.33 -19.77
C PHE A 149 -1.64 -4.78 -19.89
N LYS A 150 -2.55 -5.76 -19.95
CA LYS A 150 -2.18 -7.17 -20.16
C LYS A 150 -1.47 -7.44 -21.48
N GLU A 151 -1.85 -6.73 -22.55
CA GLU A 151 -1.15 -6.80 -23.82
C GLU A 151 0.29 -6.29 -23.68
N VAL A 152 0.50 -5.15 -22.99
CA VAL A 152 1.84 -4.63 -22.67
C VAL A 152 2.67 -5.65 -21.88
N LEU A 153 2.10 -6.28 -20.85
CA LEU A 153 2.80 -7.32 -20.08
C LEU A 153 3.23 -8.51 -20.95
N THR A 154 2.34 -8.95 -21.83
CA THR A 154 2.59 -10.10 -22.71
C THR A 154 3.68 -9.81 -23.74
N GLU A 155 3.70 -8.60 -24.29
CA GLU A 155 4.69 -8.16 -25.27
C GLU A 155 6.07 -7.93 -24.63
N LEU A 156 6.13 -7.18 -23.52
CA LEU A 156 7.39 -6.80 -22.91
C LEU A 156 7.98 -7.88 -21.99
N ARG A 157 7.14 -8.74 -21.40
CA ARG A 157 7.51 -9.77 -20.42
C ARG A 157 8.46 -9.24 -19.32
N PRO A 158 8.08 -8.15 -18.61
CA PRO A 158 8.90 -7.64 -17.53
C PRO A 158 8.95 -8.65 -16.38
N GLN A 159 10.07 -8.77 -15.67
CA GLN A 159 10.15 -9.58 -14.45
C GLN A 159 9.53 -8.86 -13.25
N ILE A 160 9.65 -7.54 -13.21
CA ILE A 160 9.02 -6.70 -12.19
C ILE A 160 8.24 -5.55 -12.83
N VAL A 161 7.13 -5.19 -12.18
CA VAL A 161 6.34 -4.01 -12.51
C VAL A 161 6.38 -3.05 -11.33
N ILE A 162 6.80 -1.81 -11.58
CA ILE A 162 6.83 -0.74 -10.58
C ILE A 162 5.71 0.24 -10.88
N VAL A 163 4.79 0.42 -9.95
CA VAL A 163 3.54 1.18 -10.14
C VAL A 163 3.60 2.49 -9.36
N TRP A 164 3.38 3.61 -10.03
CA TRP A 164 3.46 4.97 -9.47
C TRP A 164 2.10 5.54 -9.05
N ASN A 165 1.19 4.71 -8.56
CA ASN A 165 -0.10 5.20 -8.08
C ASN A 165 -0.81 4.15 -7.21
N LYS A 166 -1.47 4.59 -6.14
CA LYS A 166 -2.23 3.71 -5.26
C LYS A 166 -3.49 3.13 -5.93
N ALA A 167 -4.21 3.93 -6.72
CA ALA A 167 -5.44 3.45 -7.37
C ALA A 167 -5.14 2.32 -8.36
N ILE A 168 -4.05 2.46 -9.13
CA ILE A 168 -3.60 1.41 -10.04
C ILE A 168 -3.13 0.19 -9.25
N LYS A 169 -2.37 0.36 -8.16
CA LYS A 169 -2.02 -0.75 -7.25
C LYS A 169 -3.27 -1.53 -6.83
N ASP A 170 -4.30 -0.82 -6.39
CA ASP A 170 -5.54 -1.44 -5.90
C ASP A 170 -6.29 -2.17 -7.04
N CYS A 171 -6.33 -1.61 -8.25
CA CYS A 171 -6.88 -2.28 -9.45
C CYS A 171 -6.11 -3.57 -9.78
N LEU A 172 -4.78 -3.54 -9.77
CA LEU A 172 -3.95 -4.72 -10.05
C LEU A 172 -4.16 -5.82 -9.00
N LEU A 173 -4.30 -5.45 -7.73
CA LEU A 173 -4.63 -6.38 -6.64
C LEU A 173 -6.02 -7.00 -6.80
N SER A 174 -6.98 -6.24 -7.32
CA SER A 174 -8.35 -6.71 -7.57
C SER A 174 -8.39 -7.78 -8.67
N ASN A 175 -7.63 -7.56 -9.75
CA ASN A 175 -7.58 -8.48 -10.88
C ASN A 175 -6.73 -9.73 -10.62
N GLY A 176 -5.63 -9.61 -9.85
CA GLY A 176 -4.90 -10.76 -9.32
C GLY A 176 -3.88 -11.44 -10.24
N ASP A 177 -3.60 -10.90 -11.43
CA ASP A 177 -2.62 -11.48 -12.38
C ASP A 177 -1.14 -11.20 -11.99
N LEU A 178 -0.91 -10.37 -10.97
CA LEU A 178 0.43 -9.97 -10.53
C LEU A 178 0.62 -10.23 -9.04
N GLN A 179 1.80 -10.75 -8.68
CA GLN A 179 2.16 -10.96 -7.29
C GLN A 179 2.66 -9.65 -6.67
N PHE A 180 1.91 -9.10 -5.72
CA PHE A 180 2.34 -7.92 -4.98
C PHE A 180 3.47 -8.22 -3.99
N VAL A 181 4.52 -7.39 -4.02
CA VAL A 181 5.68 -7.53 -3.13
C VAL A 181 5.65 -6.53 -1.97
N GLY A 182 5.37 -5.26 -2.26
CA GLY A 182 5.38 -4.21 -1.24
C GLY A 182 5.50 -2.80 -1.81
N MET A 183 5.62 -1.85 -0.90
CA MET A 183 5.78 -0.42 -1.19
C MET A 183 7.26 -0.04 -1.18
N ILE A 184 7.67 0.75 -2.16
CA ILE A 184 8.97 1.43 -2.20
C ILE A 184 8.75 2.84 -1.63
N ASN A 185 9.50 3.21 -0.60
CA ASN A 185 9.33 4.51 0.04
C ASN A 185 10.03 5.62 -0.76
N ILE A 186 9.26 6.34 -1.58
CA ILE A 186 9.72 7.54 -2.31
C ILE A 186 8.92 8.74 -1.78
N PRO A 187 9.57 9.79 -1.24
CA PRO A 187 8.87 10.86 -0.52
C PRO A 187 7.76 11.59 -1.30
N ILE A 188 7.87 11.65 -2.63
CA ILE A 188 6.98 12.44 -3.48
C ILE A 188 6.02 11.61 -4.34
N ILE A 189 6.24 10.29 -4.45
CA ILE A 189 5.41 9.40 -5.26
C ILE A 189 5.15 8.07 -4.55
N SER A 190 3.89 7.67 -4.51
CA SER A 190 3.50 6.35 -4.01
C SER A 190 3.96 5.29 -5.00
N THR A 191 4.92 4.46 -4.61
CA THR A 191 5.55 3.47 -5.48
C THR A 191 5.37 2.06 -4.95
N TYR A 192 4.96 1.13 -5.81
CA TYR A 192 4.61 -0.24 -5.45
C TYR A 192 5.28 -1.23 -6.40
N MET A 193 5.77 -2.35 -5.88
CA MET A 193 6.41 -3.38 -6.69
C MET A 193 5.56 -4.64 -6.78
N PHE A 194 5.44 -5.15 -8.00
CA PHE A 194 4.81 -6.41 -8.35
C PHE A 194 5.79 -7.30 -9.13
N ILE A 195 5.55 -8.61 -9.08
CA ILE A 195 6.22 -9.61 -9.91
C ILE A 195 5.22 -10.11 -10.95
N TYR A 196 5.68 -10.23 -12.19
CA TYR A 196 4.93 -10.89 -13.26
C TYR A 196 5.50 -12.29 -13.47
N GLU A 197 4.69 -13.31 -13.20
CA GLU A 197 5.10 -14.72 -13.28
C GLU A 197 5.24 -15.22 -14.72
N GLY A 198 4.71 -14.49 -15.71
CA GLY A 198 4.84 -14.84 -17.13
C GLY A 198 6.17 -14.44 -17.79
N ALA A 199 7.15 -13.98 -17.00
CA ALA A 199 8.45 -13.54 -17.50
C ALA A 199 9.43 -14.71 -17.70
N GLU A 200 10.20 -14.68 -18.78
CA GLU A 200 11.29 -15.62 -19.02
C GLU A 200 12.63 -14.86 -19.19
N PRO A 201 13.66 -15.13 -18.35
CA PRO A 201 13.61 -16.01 -17.17
C PRO A 201 12.80 -15.38 -16.01
N GLU A 202 12.23 -16.23 -15.17
CA GLU A 202 11.57 -15.80 -13.93
C GLU A 202 12.53 -15.06 -13.00
N LEU A 203 11.99 -14.18 -12.16
CA LEU A 203 12.79 -13.51 -11.12
C LEU A 203 13.18 -14.51 -10.03
N SER A 204 14.49 -14.75 -9.85
CA SER A 204 14.93 -15.70 -8.82
C SER A 204 14.66 -15.17 -7.39
N PRO A 205 14.43 -16.05 -6.40
CA PRO A 205 14.27 -15.65 -5.00
C PRO A 205 15.45 -14.83 -4.46
N LYS A 206 16.68 -15.13 -4.92
CA LYS A 206 17.88 -14.38 -4.52
C LYS A 206 17.89 -12.96 -5.07
N GLN A 207 17.45 -12.75 -6.31
CA GLN A 207 17.27 -11.41 -6.88
C GLN A 207 16.17 -10.65 -6.13
N LEU A 208 15.04 -11.30 -5.85
CA LEU A 208 13.95 -10.69 -5.09
C LEU A 208 14.40 -10.19 -3.70
N GLU A 209 15.12 -11.02 -2.95
CA GLU A 209 15.63 -10.60 -1.63
C GLU A 209 16.68 -9.48 -1.74
N LYS A 210 17.50 -9.47 -2.80
CA LYS A 210 18.40 -8.34 -3.09
C LYS A 210 17.62 -7.05 -3.33
N LEU A 211 16.60 -7.08 -4.20
CA LEU A 211 15.74 -5.93 -4.51
C LEU A 211 15.04 -5.39 -3.26
N LYS A 212 14.48 -6.29 -2.44
CA LYS A 212 13.81 -5.90 -1.18
C LYS A 212 14.74 -5.11 -0.26
N LYS A 213 16.00 -5.55 -0.16
CA LYS A 213 17.01 -4.87 0.66
C LYS A 213 17.48 -3.57 0.02
N GLU A 214 17.78 -3.58 -1.27
CA GLU A 214 18.35 -2.45 -2.01
C GLU A 214 17.39 -1.26 -2.04
N TYR A 215 16.11 -1.51 -2.30
CA TYR A 215 15.07 -0.48 -2.39
C TYR A 215 14.22 -0.34 -1.12
N ASN A 216 14.66 -0.96 -0.01
CA ASN A 216 13.97 -0.96 1.28
C ASN A 216 12.46 -1.25 1.12
N ILE A 217 12.14 -2.30 0.36
CA ILE A 217 10.76 -2.62 0.01
C ILE A 217 10.00 -3.04 1.26
N ILE A 218 8.98 -2.26 1.57
CA ILE A 218 8.15 -2.46 2.73
C ILE A 218 7.01 -3.39 2.33
N SER A 219 7.12 -4.66 2.71
CA SER A 219 6.01 -5.61 2.58
C SER A 219 4.78 -5.10 3.34
N GLU A 220 3.59 -5.10 2.74
CA GLU A 220 2.34 -4.80 3.46
C GLU A 220 1.87 -6.00 4.32
N LYS A 221 2.62 -7.12 4.32
CA LYS A 221 2.36 -8.22 5.23
C LYS A 221 2.67 -7.81 6.66
N ILE A 222 1.70 -8.00 7.54
CA ILE A 222 1.86 -7.77 8.97
C ILE A 222 2.49 -9.02 9.60
N GLU A 223 3.79 -8.92 9.88
CA GLU A 223 4.55 -9.96 10.56
C GLU A 223 4.61 -9.73 12.07
N THR A 224 4.66 -10.82 12.85
CA THR A 224 4.75 -10.77 14.32
C THR A 224 6.00 -10.01 14.77
N LYS A 225 7.14 -10.22 14.09
CA LYS A 225 8.41 -9.54 14.39
C LYS A 225 8.28 -8.03 14.19
N TRP A 226 7.75 -7.62 13.04
CA TRP A 226 7.55 -6.21 12.70
C TRP A 226 6.58 -5.50 13.67
N LEU A 227 5.46 -6.13 14.04
CA LEU A 227 4.54 -5.56 15.04
C LEU A 227 5.21 -5.33 16.40
N ARG A 228 6.11 -6.24 16.79
CA ARG A 228 6.88 -6.13 18.04
C ARG A 228 7.85 -4.95 17.97
N GLU A 229 8.58 -4.80 16.87
CA GLU A 229 9.49 -3.67 16.62
C GLU A 229 8.72 -2.34 16.60
N LEU A 230 7.59 -2.28 15.89
CA LEU A 230 6.74 -1.09 15.82
C LEU A 230 6.22 -0.65 17.20
N LEU A 231 5.81 -1.59 18.05
CA LEU A 231 5.39 -1.28 19.43
C LEU A 231 6.56 -0.73 20.25
N ILE A 232 7.73 -1.37 20.18
CA ILE A 232 8.94 -0.93 20.89
C ILE A 232 9.33 0.49 20.48
N GLU A 233 9.36 0.79 19.18
CA GLU A 233 9.69 2.11 18.65
C GLU A 233 8.64 3.17 19.05
N SER A 234 7.36 2.81 18.98
CA SER A 234 6.27 3.77 19.24
C SER A 234 6.18 4.17 20.71
N PHE A 235 6.41 3.21 21.61
CA PHE A 235 6.48 3.42 23.06
C PHE A 235 7.86 3.91 23.53
N ASN A 236 8.90 3.77 22.70
CA ASN A 236 10.30 3.96 23.09
C ASN A 236 10.67 3.09 24.32
N ASP A 237 10.21 1.84 24.31
CA ASP A 237 10.37 0.89 25.42
C ASP A 237 10.58 -0.55 24.89
N PRO A 238 11.72 -1.22 25.18
CA PRO A 238 11.97 -2.60 24.76
C PRO A 238 10.98 -3.62 25.36
N HIS A 239 10.27 -3.27 26.43
CA HIS A 239 9.27 -4.10 27.11
C HIS A 239 7.82 -3.70 26.76
N ALA A 240 7.62 -2.90 25.71
CA ALA A 240 6.31 -2.39 25.32
C ALA A 240 5.26 -3.49 25.12
N VAL A 241 5.65 -4.66 24.61
CA VAL A 241 4.72 -5.79 24.39
C VAL A 241 4.28 -6.41 25.71
N GLU A 242 5.23 -6.64 26.61
CA GLU A 242 5.00 -7.23 27.92
C GLU A 242 4.20 -6.29 28.86
N ALA A 243 4.26 -4.99 28.59
CA ALA A 243 3.49 -3.99 29.32
C ALA A 243 1.96 -4.12 29.13
N PHE A 244 1.50 -4.73 28.03
CA PHE A 244 0.09 -5.08 27.81
C PHE A 244 -0.26 -6.39 28.53
N ARG A 245 -0.48 -6.31 29.85
CA ARG A 245 -0.76 -7.48 30.68
C ARG A 245 -2.20 -7.98 30.48
N GLN A 246 -2.38 -9.30 30.59
CA GLN A 246 -3.71 -9.91 30.58
C GLN A 246 -4.48 -9.50 31.84
N LYS A 247 -5.77 -9.16 31.68
CA LYS A 247 -6.64 -8.86 32.81
C LYS A 247 -6.89 -10.08 33.67
N ILE A 248 -6.98 -9.87 34.98
CA ILE A 248 -7.29 -10.93 35.94
C ILE A 248 -8.80 -11.21 35.93
N GLU A 249 -9.15 -12.49 35.94
CA GLU A 249 -10.51 -12.99 36.12
C GLU A 249 -10.54 -13.92 37.33
N TYR A 250 -11.29 -13.54 38.36
CA TYR A 250 -11.49 -14.38 39.54
C TYR A 250 -12.54 -15.46 39.23
N VAL A 251 -12.21 -16.72 39.51
CA VAL A 251 -13.09 -17.87 39.25
C VAL A 251 -13.22 -18.75 40.49
N LYS A 252 -14.44 -19.24 40.75
CA LYS A 252 -14.75 -20.05 41.94
C LYS A 252 -14.07 -21.41 41.98
N CYS A 253 -13.75 -21.99 40.82
CA CYS A 253 -13.00 -23.24 40.65
C CYS A 253 -12.30 -23.21 39.28
N ILE A 254 -11.03 -23.57 39.19
CA ILE A 254 -10.38 -23.80 37.89
C ILE A 254 -10.89 -25.13 37.34
N GLN A 255 -11.97 -25.09 36.57
CA GLN A 255 -12.37 -26.24 35.76
C GLN A 255 -11.47 -26.32 34.53
N GLY A 256 -10.88 -27.50 34.27
CA GLY A 256 -10.02 -27.81 33.11
C GLY A 256 -10.74 -27.81 31.75
N GLY A 257 -11.72 -26.93 31.56
CA GLY A 257 -12.38 -26.72 30.28
C GLY A 257 -11.47 -25.96 29.34
N ARG A 258 -11.26 -26.48 28.12
CA ARG A 258 -10.64 -25.75 27.02
C ARG A 258 -11.39 -24.43 26.82
N SER A 259 -10.73 -23.33 27.13
CA SER A 259 -11.20 -22.01 26.70
C SER A 259 -10.83 -21.84 25.24
N ASP A 260 -11.79 -21.47 24.39
CA ASP A 260 -11.57 -21.12 22.98
C ASP A 260 -10.78 -19.81 22.78
N SER A 261 -10.38 -19.14 23.87
CA SER A 261 -9.52 -17.96 23.81
C SER A 261 -8.10 -18.37 23.43
N ASN A 262 -7.57 -17.80 22.35
CA ASN A 262 -6.26 -18.16 21.78
C ASN A 262 -5.32 -16.95 21.58
N ILE A 263 -5.71 -15.76 22.03
CA ILE A 263 -4.90 -14.54 21.89
C ILE A 263 -4.20 -14.23 23.22
N ASP A 264 -2.89 -14.48 23.25
CA ASP A 264 -2.09 -14.38 24.47
C ASP A 264 -1.51 -12.99 24.75
N ASN A 265 -1.29 -12.18 23.71
CA ASN A 265 -0.65 -10.87 23.82
C ASN A 265 -1.14 -9.91 22.74
N ILE A 266 -0.77 -8.63 22.88
CA ILE A 266 -1.17 -7.55 21.98
C ILE A 266 -0.70 -7.77 20.53
N VAL A 267 0.48 -8.36 20.31
CA VAL A 267 0.99 -8.64 18.95
C VAL A 267 0.11 -9.68 18.24
N THR A 268 -0.26 -10.75 18.92
CA THR A 268 -1.17 -11.77 18.38
C THR A 268 -2.55 -11.19 18.10
N LEU A 269 -3.05 -10.29 18.96
CA LEU A 269 -4.31 -9.57 18.71
C LEU A 269 -4.23 -8.74 17.42
N LEU A 270 -3.21 -7.88 17.30
CA LEU A 270 -3.02 -7.03 16.13
C LEU A 270 -2.89 -7.87 14.85
N LYS A 271 -2.16 -8.99 14.89
CA LYS A 271 -2.05 -9.92 13.76
C LYS A 271 -3.40 -10.55 13.38
N ARG A 272 -4.25 -10.86 14.36
CA ARG A 272 -5.62 -11.36 14.10
C ARG A 272 -6.50 -10.28 13.48
N CYS A 273 -6.43 -9.04 13.97
CA CYS A 273 -7.09 -7.89 13.36
C CYS A 273 -6.64 -7.66 11.91
N ALA A 274 -5.35 -7.84 11.62
CA ALA A 274 -4.80 -7.77 10.27
C ALA A 274 -5.37 -8.85 9.35
N THR A 275 -5.46 -10.09 9.85
CA THR A 275 -6.04 -11.23 9.10
C THR A 275 -7.51 -10.97 8.73
N GLN A 276 -8.22 -10.20 9.55
CA GLN A 276 -9.61 -9.81 9.33
C GLN A 276 -9.76 -8.45 8.61
N LYS A 277 -8.67 -7.93 8.03
CA LYS A 277 -8.60 -6.65 7.31
C LYS A 277 -9.09 -5.44 8.12
N LEU A 278 -9.06 -5.50 9.46
CA LEU A 278 -9.38 -4.35 10.31
C LEU A 278 -8.23 -3.35 10.40
N ILE A 279 -7.01 -3.87 10.27
CA ILE A 279 -5.79 -3.07 10.17
C ILE A 279 -4.96 -3.59 9.00
N ILE A 280 -4.20 -2.70 8.40
CA ILE A 280 -3.29 -3.00 7.29
C ILE A 280 -1.94 -2.36 7.60
N ARG A 281 -0.86 -2.86 7.01
CA ARG A 281 0.43 -2.18 7.05
C ARG A 281 0.48 -1.19 5.89
N MET A 282 0.93 0.03 6.19
CA MET A 282 1.13 1.09 5.22
C MET A 282 2.51 1.67 5.47
N GLY A 283 3.49 1.19 4.71
CA GLY A 283 4.90 1.50 4.96
C GLY A 283 5.36 1.02 6.34
N ASN A 284 5.98 1.92 7.10
CA ASN A 284 6.45 1.68 8.47
C ASN A 284 5.37 1.90 9.54
N LYS A 285 4.12 2.17 9.13
CA LYS A 285 2.99 2.38 10.04
C LYS A 285 1.89 1.33 9.82
N LEU A 286 0.95 1.29 10.74
CA LEU A 286 -0.36 0.68 10.55
C LEU A 286 -1.33 1.72 9.97
N ASN A 287 -2.32 1.23 9.24
CA ASN A 287 -3.51 2.00 8.91
C ASN A 287 -4.74 1.13 9.22
N PHE A 288 -5.90 1.75 9.31
CA PHE A 288 -7.17 1.03 9.40
C PHE A 288 -7.57 0.53 8.01
N GLY A 289 -8.16 -0.66 7.97
CA GLY A 289 -8.70 -1.22 6.74
C GLY A 289 -9.87 -0.41 6.16
N PRO A 290 -10.28 -0.74 4.92
CA PRO A 290 -11.27 0.03 4.18
C PRO A 290 -12.63 0.16 4.88
N GLY A 291 -13.25 1.33 4.70
CA GLY A 291 -14.55 1.70 5.25
C GLY A 291 -14.64 1.79 6.78
N LEU A 292 -13.52 1.86 7.52
CA LEU A 292 -13.54 2.11 8.96
C LEU A 292 -13.61 3.62 9.25
N SER A 293 -14.79 4.09 9.65
CA SER A 293 -15.04 5.47 10.09
C SER A 293 -14.27 5.85 11.36
N ARG A 294 -14.25 7.16 11.71
CA ARG A 294 -13.60 7.67 12.93
C ARG A 294 -14.10 6.96 14.21
N VAL A 295 -15.40 6.68 14.29
CA VAL A 295 -16.01 5.97 15.44
C VAL A 295 -15.41 4.57 15.61
N HIS A 296 -15.21 3.84 14.52
CA HIS A 296 -14.58 2.52 14.57
C HIS A 296 -13.15 2.57 15.11
N LYS A 297 -12.39 3.60 14.71
CA LYS A 297 -10.99 3.79 15.15
C LYS A 297 -10.95 4.04 16.67
N GLU A 298 -11.81 4.91 17.20
CA GLU A 298 -11.89 5.15 18.64
C GLU A 298 -12.32 3.89 19.41
N ILE A 299 -13.29 3.14 18.88
CA ILE A 299 -13.74 1.86 19.48
C ILE A 299 -12.59 0.84 19.50
N PHE A 300 -11.79 0.75 18.44
CA PHE A 300 -10.65 -0.15 18.39
C PHE A 300 -9.68 0.08 19.55
N LEU A 301 -9.26 1.33 19.80
CA LEU A 301 -8.36 1.63 20.91
C LEU A 301 -9.03 1.45 22.28
N LYS A 302 -10.33 1.77 22.40
CA LYS A 302 -11.11 1.48 23.60
C LYS A 302 -11.10 -0.01 23.93
N LEU A 303 -11.37 -0.87 22.95
CA LEU A 303 -11.37 -2.32 23.12
C LEU A 303 -9.98 -2.85 23.51
N ILE A 304 -8.88 -2.26 23.03
CA ILE A 304 -7.51 -2.63 23.45
C ILE A 304 -7.35 -2.43 24.96
N LYS A 305 -7.74 -1.26 25.47
CA LYS A 305 -7.67 -0.91 26.90
C LYS A 305 -8.65 -1.70 27.76
N GLU A 306 -9.75 -2.15 27.17
CA GLU A 306 -10.71 -3.03 27.84
C GLU A 306 -10.21 -4.47 27.92
N SER A 307 -9.44 -4.93 26.93
CA SER A 307 -8.96 -6.31 26.83
C SER A 307 -7.63 -6.56 27.54
N PHE A 308 -6.79 -5.54 27.68
CA PHE A 308 -5.51 -5.60 28.38
C PHE A 308 -5.44 -4.57 29.50
N ASP A 309 -4.65 -4.86 30.53
CA ASP A 309 -4.14 -3.85 31.46
C ASP A 309 -3.03 -3.06 30.76
N ALA A 310 -3.44 -2.24 29.80
CA ALA A 310 -2.55 -1.43 28.98
C ALA A 310 -1.82 -0.35 29.82
N PRO A 311 -0.63 0.11 29.39
CA PRO A 311 0.08 1.21 30.05
C PRO A 311 -0.81 2.46 30.17
N LEU A 312 -0.97 2.96 31.40
CA LEU A 312 -1.84 4.12 31.69
C LEU A 312 -1.37 5.41 30.99
N LYS A 313 -0.05 5.59 30.86
CA LYS A 313 0.57 6.71 30.14
C LYS A 313 1.13 6.24 28.81
N GLY A 314 1.02 7.06 27.78
CA GLY A 314 1.68 6.82 26.49
C GLY A 314 0.93 5.90 25.52
N THR A 315 -0.10 5.16 25.96
CA THR A 315 -0.84 4.26 25.05
C THR A 315 -1.51 5.00 23.90
N ASN A 316 -2.15 6.15 24.16
CA ASN A 316 -2.77 6.94 23.09
C ASN A 316 -1.72 7.48 22.13
N GLU A 317 -0.65 8.07 22.67
CA GLU A 317 0.42 8.68 21.89
C GLU A 317 1.13 7.64 21.02
N ALA A 318 1.47 6.47 21.58
CA ALA A 318 2.11 5.39 20.86
C ALA A 318 1.20 4.85 19.74
N PHE A 319 -0.08 4.57 20.04
CA PHE A 319 -1.02 4.15 18.99
C PHE A 319 -1.24 5.24 17.93
N SER A 320 -1.22 6.51 18.32
CA SER A 320 -1.29 7.62 17.36
C SER A 320 -0.10 7.66 16.42
N LYS A 321 1.13 7.39 16.91
CA LYS A 321 2.31 7.23 16.05
C LYS A 321 2.18 6.03 15.14
N MET A 322 1.73 4.89 15.67
CA MET A 322 1.56 3.65 14.91
C MET A 322 0.56 3.79 13.77
N PHE A 323 -0.54 4.51 13.97
CA PHE A 323 -1.66 4.59 13.03
C PHE A 323 -1.74 5.90 12.23
N ASP A 324 -0.84 6.85 12.48
CA ASP A 324 -0.92 8.24 12.01
C ASP A 324 -2.29 8.88 12.26
N TYR A 325 -2.90 8.53 13.39
CA TYR A 325 -4.25 8.91 13.76
C TYR A 325 -4.28 9.37 15.21
N LYS A 326 -4.61 10.64 15.44
CA LYS A 326 -4.74 11.18 16.79
C LYS A 326 -5.94 10.56 17.49
N PHE A 327 -5.79 9.76 18.55
CA PHE A 327 -6.96 9.19 19.25
C PHE A 327 -7.56 10.17 20.26
N GLY A 328 -8.84 9.98 20.62
CA GLY A 328 -9.51 10.72 21.69
C GLY A 328 -10.17 12.04 21.29
N HIS A 329 -10.49 12.25 20.01
CA HIS A 329 -11.10 13.49 19.51
C HIS A 329 -12.58 13.35 19.10
N CYS A 330 -13.19 12.17 19.27
CA CYS A 330 -14.59 11.93 18.95
C CYS A 330 -15.29 11.19 20.10
N LYS A 331 -16.53 11.57 20.40
CA LYS A 331 -17.38 10.82 21.34
C LYS A 331 -17.88 9.55 20.67
N ILE A 332 -17.70 8.41 21.33
CA ILE A 332 -18.26 7.13 20.88
C ILE A 332 -19.75 7.13 21.22
N PRO A 333 -20.67 6.96 20.24
CA PRO A 333 -22.10 6.86 20.52
C PRO A 333 -22.42 5.63 21.37
N ASP A 334 -23.33 5.77 22.33
CA ASP A 334 -23.69 4.68 23.26
C ASP A 334 -24.32 3.46 22.54
N ASN A 335 -24.91 3.68 21.37
CA ASN A 335 -25.58 2.66 20.56
C ASN A 335 -24.76 2.16 19.34
N ALA A 336 -23.48 2.50 19.24
CA ALA A 336 -22.65 2.11 18.11
C ALA A 336 -22.50 0.57 18.02
N ASN A 337 -23.12 -0.04 17.01
CA ASN A 337 -23.22 -1.51 16.92
C ASN A 337 -23.42 -2.06 15.50
N ASP A 338 -22.59 -1.62 14.55
CA ASP A 338 -22.56 -2.19 13.20
C ASP A 338 -21.76 -3.51 13.12
N ASN A 339 -21.70 -4.09 11.91
CA ASN A 339 -21.01 -5.35 11.65
C ASN A 339 -19.50 -5.29 11.91
N LYS A 340 -18.85 -4.15 11.68
CA LYS A 340 -17.41 -3.98 11.93
C LYS A 340 -17.13 -3.90 13.43
N ILE A 341 -18.00 -3.23 14.18
CA ILE A 341 -17.94 -3.19 15.65
C ILE A 341 -18.17 -4.59 16.23
N LYS A 342 -19.15 -5.34 15.73
CA LYS A 342 -19.39 -6.73 16.15
C LYS A 342 -18.19 -7.62 15.88
N LEU A 343 -17.57 -7.50 14.70
CA LEU A 343 -16.35 -8.22 14.35
C LEU A 343 -15.20 -7.87 15.30
N MET A 344 -14.95 -6.58 15.56
CA MET A 344 -13.95 -6.14 16.54
C MET A 344 -14.23 -6.75 17.92
N LYS A 345 -15.44 -6.61 18.45
CA LYS A 345 -15.81 -7.21 19.76
C LYS A 345 -15.59 -8.72 19.79
N SER A 346 -15.93 -9.42 18.71
CA SER A 346 -15.74 -10.88 18.59
C SER A 346 -14.27 -11.30 18.58
N ILE A 347 -13.36 -10.50 18.02
CA ILE A 347 -11.93 -10.80 18.01
C ILE A 347 -11.34 -10.52 19.40
N PHE A 348 -11.71 -9.37 19.98
CA PHE A 348 -11.17 -8.91 21.26
C PHE A 348 -11.66 -9.77 22.44
N SER A 349 -12.85 -10.37 22.35
CA SER A 349 -13.31 -11.35 23.33
C SER A 349 -12.47 -12.65 23.37
N MET A 350 -11.65 -12.91 22.35
CA MET A 350 -10.72 -14.05 22.31
C MET A 350 -9.41 -13.80 23.06
N VAL A 351 -9.19 -12.58 23.59
CA VAL A 351 -8.04 -12.25 24.44
C VAL A 351 -8.13 -13.02 25.75
N LYS A 352 -7.07 -13.78 26.07
CA LYS A 352 -7.03 -14.57 27.29
C LYS A 352 -7.02 -13.66 28.52
N LYS A 353 -7.81 -14.04 29.51
CA LYS A 353 -7.75 -13.48 30.86
C LYS A 353 -6.95 -14.41 31.77
N LYS A 354 -6.19 -13.83 32.69
CA LYS A 354 -5.45 -14.58 33.72
C LYS A 354 -6.43 -15.02 34.80
N LYS A 355 -6.74 -16.31 34.85
CA LYS A 355 -7.64 -16.87 35.87
C LYS A 355 -6.93 -17.01 37.22
N ILE A 356 -7.57 -16.53 38.29
CA ILE A 356 -7.12 -16.70 39.69
C ILE A 356 -8.28 -17.30 40.49
N GLU A 357 -8.01 -18.29 41.34
CA GLU A 357 -9.04 -18.88 42.20
C GLU A 357 -9.48 -17.91 43.29
N GLU A 358 -10.79 -17.76 43.47
CA GLU A 358 -11.36 -17.09 44.63
C GLU A 358 -11.07 -17.92 45.88
N ARG A 359 -10.05 -17.54 46.67
CA ARG A 359 -9.88 -18.11 48.01
C ARG A 359 -11.05 -17.66 48.89
N ARG A 360 -11.81 -18.61 49.43
CA ARG A 360 -12.84 -18.31 50.43
C ARG A 360 -12.17 -17.82 51.71
N GLU A 361 -12.35 -16.56 52.07
CA GLU A 361 -12.21 -16.08 53.45
C GLU A 361 -13.34 -16.71 54.27
N LYS A 362 -13.12 -17.93 54.78
CA LYS A 362 -13.97 -18.55 55.80
C LYS A 362 -13.10 -19.40 56.72
N ASP A 363 -12.13 -18.80 57.40
CA ASP A 363 -11.41 -19.47 58.50
C ASP A 363 -11.05 -18.53 59.68
N GLU A 364 -11.57 -17.30 59.77
CA GLU A 364 -11.32 -16.42 60.94
C GLU A 364 -12.47 -16.30 61.95
N GLU A 365 -13.64 -16.92 61.73
CA GLU A 365 -14.76 -16.87 62.71
C GLU A 365 -14.80 -18.04 63.71
N LYS A 366 -13.79 -18.92 63.77
CA LYS A 366 -13.79 -20.07 64.70
C LYS A 366 -12.83 -19.97 65.90
N LEU A 367 -12.19 -18.83 66.15
CA LEU A 367 -11.27 -18.66 67.29
C LEU A 367 -11.74 -17.69 68.39
N VAL A 368 -12.97 -17.16 68.34
CA VAL A 368 -13.52 -16.26 69.39
C VAL A 368 -14.70 -16.88 70.16
N SER A 369 -14.75 -18.20 70.31
CA SER A 369 -15.75 -18.86 71.18
C SER A 369 -15.18 -19.75 72.27
N HIS A 370 -13.86 -19.76 72.50
CA HIS A 370 -13.25 -20.39 73.67
C HIS A 370 -12.21 -19.45 74.30
N ASN A 371 -12.68 -18.53 75.13
CA ASN A 371 -11.99 -18.07 76.35
C ASN A 371 -12.99 -17.35 77.25
#